data_AF-A0A7S0WIY8-F1
#
_entry.id   AF-A0A7S0WIY8-F1
#
_cell.length_a   1.000
_cell.length_b   1.000
_cell.length_c   1.000
_cell.angle_alpha   90.00
_cell.angle_beta   90.00
_cell.angle_gamma   90.00
#
_symmetry.space_group_name_H-M   'P 1'
#
loop_
_entity.id
_entity.type
_entity.pdbx_description
1 polymer ?
#
loop_
_entity_poly.entity_id
_entity_poly.type
_entity_poly.pdbx_seq_one_letter_code
_entity_poly.pdbx_strand_id
1 'polypeptide(L)'
;YREGLLDESVEQSRDEAADAARRATGKKCAALGLNRSQIAFIEASRLSAISNMCMVFERVCGARLGKRWCSAYEEWLASAGTSLLPVAETSRLYLVRKLEKAGANEDDAVRMSHQMTAKANDCAQRVEVAKTKAHSDVQIDVQVDNGGAILAFGKVAVRINKDHFEKLRRMYELHSMISERDFHLATFAMVCRYDAAQGGQFRFAGGHHTALHGEVFDVLRDAFGVSCELFASPLNARWPTFCSKHWDVDHAFGSLGDYSEFHPSSGAFEVNPPFEEELVLDMAAHLTTCLKRASDANKSLTFVVITPHWPNRPCWEAMAKSGFCTRVAVVPVREHGYFEGAQHRKKSRYRMSSSDTSLLFLQTNFAGEPTDEKLRMIRDAFRPKPNAKSK
;
A
#
# COMPACT_ATOMS: atom_id res chain seq x y z
N TYR A 1 -4.44 -6.64 23.76
CA TYR A 1 -3.88 -7.01 22.45
C TYR A 1 -4.76 -8.10 21.85
N ARG A 2 -5.36 -7.85 20.69
CA ARG A 2 -6.04 -8.89 19.90
C ARG A 2 -5.02 -9.60 19.02
N GLU A 3 -4.86 -10.89 19.24
CA GLU A 3 -3.96 -11.73 18.43
C GLU A 3 -4.43 -11.88 16.99
N GLY A 4 -3.54 -12.35 16.11
CA GLY A 4 -3.81 -12.55 14.69
C GLY A 4 -3.49 -11.34 13.81
N LEU A 5 -3.70 -11.49 12.49
CA LEU A 5 -3.42 -10.44 11.50
C LEU A 5 -4.65 -9.63 11.11
N LEU A 6 -5.84 -10.23 11.16
CA LEU A 6 -7.12 -9.60 10.81
C LEU A 6 -7.95 -9.38 12.07
N ASP A 7 -8.51 -8.19 12.22
CA ASP A 7 -9.44 -7.85 13.29
C ASP A 7 -10.84 -7.63 12.72
N GLU A 8 -11.70 -8.64 12.85
CA GLU A 8 -13.08 -8.61 12.36
C GLU A 8 -14.06 -7.93 13.34
N SER A 9 -13.58 -7.50 14.51
CA SER A 9 -14.45 -6.98 15.57
C SER A 9 -14.84 -5.52 15.40
N VAL A 10 -14.23 -4.82 14.44
CA VAL A 10 -14.62 -3.47 14.11
C VAL A 10 -16.04 -3.49 13.61
N GLU A 11 -16.94 -2.93 14.42
CA GLU A 11 -18.25 -2.54 13.94
C GLU A 11 -18.03 -1.57 12.79
N GLN A 12 -18.35 -2.02 11.57
CA GLN A 12 -18.35 -1.13 10.43
C GLN A 12 -19.37 -0.05 10.74
N SER A 13 -18.89 1.17 11.01
CA SER A 13 -19.78 2.31 11.05
C SER A 13 -20.56 2.28 9.74
N ARG A 14 -21.88 2.47 9.80
CA ARG A 14 -22.74 2.59 8.61
C ARG A 14 -22.39 3.90 7.89
N ASP A 15 -21.19 3.98 7.33
CA ASP A 15 -20.74 5.08 6.53
C ASP A 15 -21.22 4.85 5.11
N GLU A 16 -22.13 5.71 4.66
CA GLU A 16 -22.70 5.67 3.32
C GLU A 16 -21.61 5.71 2.24
N ALA A 17 -20.44 6.28 2.53
CA ALA A 17 -19.31 6.31 1.60
C ALA A 17 -18.66 4.93 1.41
N ALA A 18 -18.51 4.14 2.48
CA ALA A 18 -18.02 2.76 2.37
C ALA A 18 -19.01 1.89 1.56
N ASP A 19 -20.32 2.05 1.82
CA ASP A 19 -21.35 1.36 1.05
C ASP A 19 -21.41 1.84 -0.41
N ALA A 20 -21.23 3.14 -0.65
CA ALA A 20 -21.16 3.70 -2.00
C ALA A 20 -19.92 3.21 -2.76
N ALA A 21 -18.77 3.14 -2.10
CA ALA A 21 -17.54 2.59 -2.66
C ALA A 21 -17.69 1.11 -3.02
N ARG A 22 -18.34 0.31 -2.17
CA ARG A 22 -18.70 -1.09 -2.47
C ARG A 22 -19.65 -1.21 -3.67
N ARG A 23 -20.66 -0.33 -3.78
CA ARG A 23 -21.56 -0.30 -4.95
C ARG A 23 -20.84 0.13 -6.23
N ALA A 24 -19.95 1.13 -6.15
CA ALA A 24 -19.14 1.59 -7.27
C ALA A 24 -18.19 0.49 -7.76
N THR A 25 -17.63 -0.29 -6.83
CA THR A 25 -16.79 -1.46 -7.10
C THR A 25 -17.51 -2.45 -8.01
N GLY A 26 -18.75 -2.84 -7.71
CA GLY A 26 -19.51 -3.77 -8.56
C GLY A 26 -19.70 -3.27 -10.00
N LYS A 27 -19.92 -1.96 -10.19
CA LYS A 27 -20.01 -1.35 -11.52
C LYS A 27 -18.67 -1.32 -12.24
N LYS A 28 -17.57 -0.99 -11.54
CA LYS A 28 -16.22 -1.01 -12.10
C LYS A 28 -15.81 -2.43 -12.53
N CYS A 29 -16.13 -3.46 -11.74
CA CYS A 29 -15.86 -4.86 -12.08
C CYS A 29 -16.60 -5.27 -13.36
N ALA A 30 -17.88 -4.91 -13.48
CA ALA A 30 -18.67 -5.17 -14.68
C ALA A 30 -18.12 -4.42 -15.91
N ALA A 31 -17.65 -3.18 -15.72
CA ALA A 31 -17.09 -2.36 -16.79
C ALA A 31 -15.71 -2.85 -17.28
N LEU A 32 -14.92 -3.50 -16.43
CA LEU A 32 -13.61 -4.04 -16.83
C LEU A 32 -13.74 -5.19 -17.84
N GLY A 33 -14.86 -5.95 -17.84
CA GLY A 33 -15.09 -7.04 -18.78
C GLY A 33 -14.08 -8.19 -18.73
N LEU A 34 -13.09 -8.13 -17.82
CA LEU A 34 -12.05 -9.13 -17.64
C LEU A 34 -12.47 -10.13 -16.56
N ASN A 35 -12.33 -11.41 -16.86
CA ASN A 35 -12.54 -12.47 -15.87
C ASN A 35 -11.27 -12.68 -15.00
N ARG A 36 -11.41 -13.40 -13.89
CA ARG A 36 -10.30 -13.67 -12.95
C ARG A 36 -9.12 -14.40 -13.59
N SER A 37 -9.36 -15.30 -14.54
CA SER A 37 -8.30 -16.00 -15.28
C SER A 37 -7.49 -15.04 -16.14
N GLN A 38 -8.13 -14.09 -16.83
CA GLN A 38 -7.44 -13.05 -17.59
C GLN A 38 -6.61 -12.14 -16.67
N ILE A 39 -7.17 -11.73 -15.52
CA ILE A 39 -6.44 -10.89 -14.55
C ILE A 39 -5.18 -11.61 -14.04
N ALA A 40 -5.30 -12.89 -13.64
CA ALA A 40 -4.16 -13.69 -13.21
C ALA A 40 -3.08 -13.83 -14.30
N PHE A 41 -3.48 -14.01 -15.56
CA PHE A 41 -2.56 -14.09 -16.69
C PHE A 41 -1.81 -12.77 -16.94
N ILE A 42 -2.53 -11.64 -16.87
CA ILE A 42 -1.97 -10.29 -17.02
C ILE A 42 -0.94 -10.04 -15.92
N GLU A 43 -1.25 -10.39 -14.67
CA GLU A 43 -0.36 -10.14 -13.54
C GLU A 43 0.86 -11.07 -13.52
N ALA A 44 0.74 -12.33 -13.96
CA ALA A 44 1.90 -13.17 -14.23
C ALA A 44 2.83 -12.54 -15.27
N SER A 45 2.26 -12.05 -16.36
CA SER A 45 3.01 -11.38 -17.44
C SER A 45 3.68 -10.10 -16.95
N ARG A 46 2.98 -9.29 -16.13
CA ARG A 46 3.51 -8.08 -15.51
C ARG A 46 4.68 -8.37 -14.58
N LEU A 47 4.52 -9.34 -13.68
CA LEU A 47 5.57 -9.72 -12.74
C LEU A 47 6.82 -10.23 -13.46
N SER A 48 6.65 -11.05 -14.50
CA SER A 48 7.76 -11.52 -15.34
C SER A 48 8.46 -10.37 -16.05
N ALA A 49 7.69 -9.43 -16.63
CA ALA A 49 8.24 -8.27 -17.33
C ALA A 49 9.03 -7.34 -16.40
N ILE A 50 8.49 -7.04 -15.22
CA ILE A 50 9.16 -6.21 -14.21
C ILE A 50 10.39 -6.92 -13.65
N SER A 51 10.30 -8.22 -13.36
CA SER A 51 11.48 -8.98 -12.90
C SER A 51 12.60 -8.98 -13.94
N ASN A 52 12.26 -9.04 -15.24
CA ASN A 52 13.23 -8.92 -16.31
C ASN A 52 13.81 -7.51 -16.46
N MET A 53 12.98 -6.48 -16.28
CA MET A 53 13.41 -5.09 -16.29
C MET A 53 14.32 -4.76 -15.10
N CYS A 54 14.08 -5.34 -13.93
CA CYS A 54 14.91 -5.20 -12.73
C CYS A 54 16.36 -5.66 -12.98
N MET A 55 16.55 -6.80 -13.64
CA MET A 55 17.88 -7.29 -14.02
C MET A 55 18.62 -6.32 -14.96
N VAL A 56 17.89 -5.72 -15.92
CA VAL A 56 18.48 -4.73 -16.83
C VAL A 56 18.78 -3.43 -16.08
N PHE A 57 17.90 -3.01 -15.18
CA PHE A 57 18.10 -1.81 -14.36
C PHE A 57 19.33 -1.94 -13.46
N GLU A 58 19.56 -3.08 -12.80
CA GLU A 58 20.78 -3.29 -12.01
C GLU A 58 22.03 -3.16 -12.91
N ARG A 59 22.01 -3.77 -14.10
CA ARG A 59 23.15 -3.70 -15.03
C ARG A 59 23.43 -2.28 -15.53
N VAL A 60 22.37 -1.55 -15.89
CA VAL A 60 22.49 -0.22 -16.50
C VAL A 60 22.74 0.83 -15.43
N CYS A 61 21.94 0.84 -14.36
CA CYS A 61 21.90 1.91 -13.36
C CYS A 61 22.58 1.55 -12.03
N GLY A 62 22.77 0.26 -11.73
CA GLY A 62 23.18 -0.20 -10.41
C GLY A 62 24.55 0.32 -9.96
N ALA A 63 25.55 0.35 -10.85
CA ALA A 63 26.87 0.87 -10.52
C ALA A 63 26.83 2.35 -10.10
N ARG A 64 25.95 3.14 -10.72
CA ARG A 64 25.80 4.57 -10.43
C ARG A 64 24.99 4.81 -9.16
N LEU A 65 23.91 4.06 -8.96
CA LEU A 65 23.01 4.19 -7.82
C LEU A 65 23.54 3.51 -6.53
N GLY A 66 24.58 2.68 -6.65
CA GLY A 66 25.22 2.00 -5.54
C GLY A 66 24.26 1.12 -4.75
N LYS A 67 24.41 1.10 -3.42
CA LYS A 67 23.62 0.24 -2.52
C LYS A 67 22.11 0.51 -2.52
N ARG A 68 21.67 1.65 -3.08
CA ARG A 68 20.26 2.07 -3.11
C ARG A 68 19.57 1.81 -4.45
N TRP A 69 20.22 1.11 -5.38
CA TRP A 69 19.66 0.89 -6.71
C TRP A 69 18.29 0.21 -6.67
N CYS A 70 18.05 -0.75 -5.77
CA CYS A 70 16.73 -1.41 -5.67
C CYS A 70 15.64 -0.41 -5.26
N SER A 71 15.94 0.46 -4.30
CA SER A 71 15.00 1.48 -3.85
C SER A 71 14.67 2.48 -4.96
N ALA A 72 15.68 2.91 -5.71
CA ALA A 72 15.50 3.77 -6.87
C ALA A 72 14.70 3.08 -8.00
N TYR A 73 14.83 1.76 -8.15
CA TYR A 73 14.05 0.99 -9.10
C TYR A 73 12.56 0.96 -8.73
N GLU A 74 12.23 0.60 -7.49
CA GLU A 74 10.85 0.61 -6.97
C GLU A 74 10.21 2.01 -7.08
N GLU A 75 10.95 3.04 -6.72
CA GLU A 75 10.53 4.44 -6.86
C GLU A 75 10.28 4.83 -8.34
N TRP A 76 11.10 4.33 -9.26
CA TRP A 76 10.88 4.52 -10.71
C TRP A 76 9.64 3.76 -11.20
N LEU A 77 9.37 2.54 -10.71
CA LEU A 77 8.13 1.81 -10.99
C LEU A 77 6.90 2.59 -10.49
N ALA A 78 6.97 3.14 -9.27
CA ALA A 78 5.89 3.88 -8.63
C ALA A 78 5.48 5.13 -9.44
N SER A 79 6.43 5.76 -10.16
CA SER A 79 6.15 6.88 -11.07
C SER A 79 5.17 6.54 -12.20
N ALA A 80 4.94 5.25 -12.48
CA ALA A 80 4.00 4.75 -13.48
C ALA A 80 2.60 4.44 -12.93
N GLY A 81 2.35 4.75 -11.65
CA GLY A 81 1.10 4.46 -10.97
C GLY A 81 0.78 2.97 -10.93
N THR A 82 -0.49 2.60 -11.16
CA THR A 82 -0.97 1.21 -11.05
C THR A 82 -0.44 0.29 -12.14
N SER A 83 0.06 0.83 -13.25
CA SER A 83 0.64 0.02 -14.33
C SER A 83 2.00 -0.58 -13.94
N LEU A 84 2.75 0.10 -13.07
CA LEU A 84 4.14 -0.23 -12.71
C LEU A 84 5.09 -0.30 -13.93
N LEU A 85 4.69 0.24 -15.08
CA LEU A 85 5.46 0.22 -16.33
C LEU A 85 5.81 1.66 -16.72
N PRO A 86 7.00 2.17 -16.34
CA PRO A 86 7.40 3.56 -16.49
C PRO A 86 7.78 3.94 -17.93
N VAL A 87 6.78 3.96 -18.82
CA VAL A 87 6.92 4.29 -20.25
C VAL A 87 6.78 5.79 -20.54
N ALA A 88 6.18 6.55 -19.61
CA ALA A 88 5.93 7.96 -19.78
C ALA A 88 7.21 8.81 -19.67
N GLU A 89 7.20 9.96 -20.34
CA GLU A 89 8.31 10.91 -20.29
C GLU A 89 8.56 11.43 -18.87
N THR A 90 7.51 11.60 -18.07
CA THR A 90 7.62 11.97 -16.65
C THR A 90 8.40 10.94 -15.84
N SER A 91 8.17 9.65 -16.08
CA SER A 91 8.94 8.56 -15.45
C SER A 91 10.40 8.53 -15.92
N ARG A 92 10.66 8.86 -17.19
CA ARG A 92 12.04 8.98 -17.70
C ARG A 92 12.79 10.13 -17.02
N LEU A 93 12.17 11.32 -16.96
CA LEU A 93 12.72 12.50 -16.30
C LEU A 93 12.95 12.27 -14.80
N TYR A 94 12.06 11.50 -14.15
CA TYR A 94 12.27 11.04 -12.77
C TYR A 94 13.59 10.28 -12.63
N LEU A 95 13.85 9.31 -13.51
CA LEU A 95 15.07 8.51 -13.48
C LEU A 95 16.32 9.34 -13.78
N VAL A 96 16.26 10.28 -14.73
CA VAL A 96 17.36 11.22 -15.02
C VAL A 96 17.76 11.96 -13.76
N ARG A 97 16.81 12.62 -13.09
CA ARG A 97 17.07 13.36 -11.83
C ARG A 97 17.65 12.48 -10.73
N LYS A 98 17.21 11.22 -10.63
CA LYS A 98 17.76 10.26 -9.67
C LYS A 98 19.21 9.88 -9.98
N LEU A 99 19.54 9.67 -11.25
CA LEU A 99 20.90 9.34 -11.69
C LEU A 99 21.86 10.52 -11.52
N GLU A 100 21.42 11.73 -11.87
CA GLU A 100 22.19 12.98 -11.65
C GLU A 100 22.47 13.22 -10.17
N LYS A 101 21.45 13.03 -9.31
CA LYS A 101 21.62 13.10 -7.84
C LYS A 101 22.58 12.04 -7.31
N ALA A 102 22.75 10.93 -8.03
CA ALA A 102 23.74 9.89 -7.74
C ALA A 102 25.10 10.13 -8.43
N GLY A 103 25.31 11.31 -9.03
CA GLY A 103 26.58 11.74 -9.61
C GLY A 103 26.82 11.29 -11.06
N ALA A 104 25.78 10.94 -11.82
CA ALA A 104 25.90 10.84 -13.28
C ALA A 104 26.00 12.24 -13.89
N ASN A 105 26.80 12.40 -14.95
CA ASN A 105 26.70 13.57 -15.81
C ASN A 105 25.40 13.49 -16.64
N GLU A 106 25.01 14.61 -17.23
CA GLU A 106 23.77 14.75 -18.01
C GLU A 106 23.67 13.73 -19.15
N ASP A 107 24.72 13.62 -19.98
CA ASP A 107 24.74 12.70 -21.12
C ASP A 107 24.59 11.22 -20.70
N ASP A 108 25.27 10.81 -19.64
CA ASP A 108 25.17 9.46 -19.09
C ASP A 108 23.77 9.21 -18.51
N ALA A 109 23.23 10.15 -17.73
CA ALA A 109 21.90 10.03 -17.14
C ALA A 109 20.82 9.92 -18.22
N VAL A 110 20.89 10.76 -19.25
CA VAL A 110 20.00 10.73 -20.41
C VAL A 110 20.12 9.39 -21.14
N ARG A 111 21.33 8.95 -21.48
CA ARG A 111 21.56 7.68 -22.19
C ARG A 111 21.02 6.48 -21.41
N MET A 112 21.32 6.39 -20.11
CA MET A 112 20.84 5.32 -19.23
C MET A 112 19.30 5.34 -19.12
N SER A 113 18.71 6.53 -18.99
CA SER A 113 17.25 6.68 -18.93
C SER A 113 16.57 6.21 -20.21
N HIS A 114 17.11 6.54 -21.40
CA HIS A 114 16.56 6.08 -22.67
C HIS A 114 16.64 4.57 -22.83
N GLN A 115 17.75 3.96 -22.42
CA GLN A 115 17.89 2.50 -22.43
C GLN A 115 16.82 1.84 -21.53
N MET A 116 16.56 2.41 -20.35
CA MET A 116 15.54 1.90 -19.45
C MET A 116 14.12 2.16 -19.95
N THR A 117 13.83 3.30 -20.57
CA THR A 117 12.54 3.58 -21.20
C THR A 117 12.26 2.64 -22.37
N ALA A 118 13.25 2.35 -23.23
CA ALA A 118 13.10 1.35 -24.29
C ALA A 118 12.75 -0.01 -23.70
N LYS A 119 13.44 -0.41 -22.62
CA LYS A 119 13.14 -1.66 -21.91
C LYS A 119 11.73 -1.69 -21.31
N ALA A 120 11.28 -0.57 -20.73
CA ALA A 120 9.94 -0.44 -20.17
C ALA A 120 8.87 -0.57 -21.26
N ASN A 121 9.10 0.00 -22.45
CA ASN A 121 8.19 -0.13 -23.60
C ASN A 121 8.07 -1.58 -24.08
N ASP A 122 9.20 -2.30 -24.24
CA ASP A 122 9.18 -3.74 -24.58
C ASP A 122 8.37 -4.56 -23.56
N CYS A 123 8.57 -4.27 -22.28
CA CYS A 123 7.84 -4.91 -21.19
C CYS A 123 6.35 -4.57 -21.22
N ALA A 124 5.99 -3.31 -21.47
CA ALA A 124 4.61 -2.87 -21.56
C ALA A 124 3.89 -3.54 -22.73
N GLN A 125 4.53 -3.63 -23.90
CA GLN A 125 3.95 -4.31 -25.07
C GLN A 125 3.63 -5.78 -24.77
N ARG A 126 4.48 -6.49 -24.02
CA ARG A 126 4.20 -7.87 -23.60
C ARG A 126 2.98 -7.97 -22.69
N VAL A 127 2.80 -7.02 -21.78
CA VAL A 127 1.62 -6.96 -20.90
C VAL A 127 0.37 -6.58 -21.67
N GLU A 128 0.45 -5.67 -22.65
CA GLU A 128 -0.69 -5.36 -23.52
C GLU A 128 -1.12 -6.55 -24.38
N VAL A 129 -0.16 -7.30 -24.95
CA VAL A 129 -0.45 -8.57 -25.65
C VAL A 129 -1.11 -9.58 -24.71
N ALA A 130 -0.79 -9.57 -23.41
CA ALA A 130 -1.43 -10.45 -22.44
C ALA A 130 -2.91 -10.08 -22.20
N LYS A 131 -3.27 -8.79 -22.27
CA LYS A 131 -4.65 -8.32 -22.10
C LYS A 131 -5.56 -8.72 -23.27
N THR A 132 -5.01 -8.83 -24.49
CA THR A 132 -5.81 -9.15 -25.68
C THR A 132 -6.08 -10.65 -25.85
N LYS A 133 -5.36 -11.50 -25.13
CA LYS A 133 -5.55 -12.94 -25.20
C LYS A 133 -6.75 -13.39 -24.38
N ALA A 134 -7.64 -14.15 -25.01
CA ALA A 134 -8.69 -14.86 -24.31
C ALA A 134 -8.07 -15.98 -23.47
N HIS A 135 -8.24 -15.89 -22.15
CA HIS A 135 -7.79 -16.90 -21.20
C HIS A 135 -8.97 -17.28 -20.31
N SER A 136 -9.71 -18.32 -20.71
CA SER A 136 -10.83 -18.85 -19.93
C SER A 136 -10.41 -19.94 -18.93
N ASP A 137 -9.24 -20.56 -19.13
CA ASP A 137 -8.82 -21.75 -18.37
C ASP A 137 -7.44 -21.61 -17.73
N VAL A 138 -7.23 -20.53 -17.00
CA VAL A 138 -6.04 -20.42 -16.13
C VAL A 138 -6.25 -21.25 -14.88
N GLN A 139 -5.38 -22.24 -14.69
CA GLN A 139 -5.27 -23.01 -13.46
C GLN A 139 -4.01 -22.59 -12.70
N ILE A 140 -4.17 -22.32 -11.41
CA ILE A 140 -3.07 -21.99 -10.51
C ILE A 140 -2.66 -23.26 -9.79
N ASP A 141 -1.40 -23.64 -9.93
CA ASP A 141 -0.80 -24.73 -9.16
C ASP A 141 -0.51 -24.22 -7.75
N VAL A 142 -1.15 -24.84 -6.75
CA VAL A 142 -1.03 -24.43 -5.34
C VAL A 142 -0.36 -25.53 -4.54
N GLN A 143 0.74 -25.18 -3.89
CA GLN A 143 1.45 -26.04 -2.94
C GLN A 143 1.39 -25.36 -1.57
N VAL A 144 0.81 -26.04 -0.59
CA VAL A 144 0.70 -25.55 0.80
C VAL A 144 1.50 -26.47 1.71
N ASP A 145 2.34 -25.87 2.56
CA ASP A 145 3.10 -26.55 3.60
C ASP A 145 3.04 -25.78 4.93
N ASN A 146 3.80 -26.23 5.93
CA ASN A 146 3.84 -25.58 7.24
C ASN A 146 4.42 -24.15 7.21
N GLY A 147 5.19 -23.79 6.18
CA GLY A 147 5.77 -22.47 5.99
C GLY A 147 4.85 -21.49 5.26
N GLY A 148 3.89 -21.97 4.48
CA GLY A 148 2.89 -21.17 3.80
C GLY A 148 2.41 -21.77 2.49
N ALA A 149 2.12 -20.91 1.51
CA ALA A 149 1.65 -21.31 0.18
C ALA A 149 2.56 -20.78 -0.93
N ILE A 150 2.76 -21.62 -1.95
CA ILE A 150 3.34 -21.25 -3.24
C ILE A 150 2.23 -21.38 -4.28
N LEU A 151 1.95 -20.28 -4.99
CA LEU A 151 0.97 -20.25 -6.07
C LEU A 151 1.71 -20.00 -7.38
N ALA A 152 1.50 -20.86 -8.37
CA ALA A 152 2.24 -20.81 -9.63
C ALA A 152 1.34 -20.86 -10.86
N PHE A 153 1.77 -20.16 -11.90
CA PHE A 153 1.23 -20.25 -13.25
C PHE A 153 2.38 -20.23 -14.26
N GLY A 154 2.58 -21.35 -14.95
CA GLY A 154 3.72 -21.54 -15.85
C GLY A 154 5.05 -21.38 -15.10
N LYS A 155 5.85 -20.38 -15.50
CA LYS A 155 7.16 -20.10 -14.87
C LYS A 155 7.10 -19.06 -13.75
N VAL A 156 5.94 -18.47 -13.50
CA VAL A 156 5.77 -17.43 -12.50
C VAL A 156 5.20 -18.07 -11.24
N ALA A 157 5.88 -17.88 -10.11
CA ALA A 157 5.45 -18.42 -8.83
C ALA A 157 5.60 -17.36 -7.74
N VAL A 158 4.57 -17.17 -6.93
CA VAL A 158 4.56 -16.26 -5.78
C VAL A 158 4.50 -17.04 -4.48
N ARG A 159 5.03 -16.46 -3.40
CA ARG A 159 5.10 -17.10 -2.09
C ARG A 159 4.47 -16.23 -1.03
N ILE A 160 3.69 -16.85 -0.15
CA ILE A 160 3.01 -16.20 0.97
C ILE A 160 3.13 -17.09 2.21
N ASN A 161 3.38 -16.50 3.37
CA ASN A 161 3.43 -17.28 4.62
C ASN A 161 2.03 -17.74 5.04
N LYS A 162 2.00 -18.73 5.93
CA LYS A 162 0.77 -19.37 6.42
C LYS A 162 -0.24 -18.35 6.97
N ASP A 163 0.16 -17.52 7.93
CA ASP A 163 -0.72 -16.53 8.57
C ASP A 163 -1.39 -15.60 7.54
N HIS A 164 -0.65 -15.14 6.54
CA HIS A 164 -1.20 -14.24 5.52
C HIS A 164 -2.09 -14.98 4.52
N PHE A 165 -1.78 -16.22 4.18
CA PHE A 165 -2.64 -17.03 3.31
C PHE A 165 -4.01 -17.28 3.97
N GLU A 166 -4.01 -17.63 5.26
CA GLU A 166 -5.23 -17.81 6.07
C GLU A 166 -6.00 -16.49 6.21
N LYS A 167 -5.31 -15.38 6.48
CA LYS A 167 -5.93 -14.04 6.49
C LYS A 167 -6.59 -13.71 5.15
N LEU A 168 -5.91 -13.90 4.02
CA LEU A 168 -6.46 -13.59 2.71
C LEU A 168 -7.68 -14.45 2.38
N ARG A 169 -7.65 -15.73 2.77
CA ARG A 169 -8.83 -16.61 2.67
C ARG A 169 -10.01 -16.03 3.44
N ARG A 170 -9.78 -15.61 4.69
CA ARG A 170 -10.83 -15.01 5.51
C ARG A 170 -11.38 -13.71 4.90
N MET A 171 -10.50 -12.83 4.42
CA MET A 171 -10.91 -11.60 3.73
C MET A 171 -11.70 -11.89 2.46
N TYR A 172 -11.31 -12.91 1.69
CA TYR A 172 -12.01 -13.32 0.49
C TYR A 172 -13.41 -13.85 0.81
N GLU A 173 -13.57 -14.68 1.84
CA GLU A 173 -14.87 -15.18 2.31
C GLU A 173 -15.84 -14.05 2.74
N LEU A 174 -15.31 -12.97 3.31
CA LEU A 174 -16.12 -11.83 3.76
C LEU A 174 -16.63 -10.96 2.59
N HIS A 175 -15.94 -10.96 1.45
CA HIS A 175 -16.18 -9.99 0.37
C HIS A 175 -16.51 -10.61 -0.99
N SER A 176 -16.29 -11.91 -1.18
CA SER A 176 -16.43 -12.62 -2.44
C SER A 176 -17.16 -13.96 -2.28
N MET A 177 -17.52 -14.57 -3.40
CA MET A 177 -18.13 -15.91 -3.41
C MET A 177 -17.10 -16.99 -3.10
N ILE A 178 -17.52 -18.03 -2.39
CA ILE A 178 -16.66 -19.15 -1.98
C ILE A 178 -16.43 -20.09 -3.17
N SER A 179 -15.34 -19.86 -3.90
CA SER A 179 -14.79 -20.79 -4.90
C SER A 179 -13.29 -20.88 -4.68
N GLU A 180 -12.78 -22.08 -4.37
CA GLU A 180 -11.34 -22.32 -4.15
C GLU A 180 -10.51 -21.85 -5.35
N ARG A 181 -10.98 -22.16 -6.57
CA ARG A 181 -10.31 -21.75 -7.80
C ARG A 181 -10.23 -20.23 -7.90
N ASP A 182 -11.32 -19.53 -7.62
CA ASP A 182 -11.36 -18.08 -7.76
C ASP A 182 -10.58 -17.38 -6.66
N PHE A 183 -10.54 -17.95 -5.45
CA PHE A 183 -9.66 -17.51 -4.38
C PHE A 183 -8.18 -17.63 -4.78
N HIS A 184 -7.77 -18.75 -5.37
CA HIS A 184 -6.40 -18.95 -5.84
C HIS A 184 -6.03 -18.00 -6.98
N LEU A 185 -6.93 -17.77 -7.94
CA LEU A 185 -6.73 -16.80 -9.02
C LEU A 185 -6.56 -15.37 -8.48
N ALA A 186 -7.45 -14.95 -7.57
CA ALA A 186 -7.39 -13.62 -6.97
C ALA A 186 -6.13 -13.43 -6.12
N THR A 187 -5.78 -14.42 -5.30
CA THR A 187 -4.59 -14.39 -4.44
C THR A 187 -3.32 -14.34 -5.29
N PHE A 188 -3.23 -15.18 -6.32
CA PHE A 188 -2.08 -15.19 -7.23
C PHE A 188 -1.91 -13.84 -7.93
N ALA A 189 -2.99 -13.27 -8.49
CA ALA A 189 -2.95 -11.98 -9.19
C ALA A 189 -2.54 -10.84 -8.26
N MET A 190 -3.14 -10.77 -7.07
CA MET A 190 -2.84 -9.74 -6.07
C MET A 190 -1.39 -9.82 -5.59
N VAL A 191 -0.90 -11.02 -5.22
CA VAL A 191 0.50 -11.16 -4.80
C VAL A 191 1.45 -10.87 -5.96
N CYS A 192 1.12 -11.22 -7.20
CA CYS A 192 1.93 -10.84 -8.36
C CYS A 192 2.06 -9.32 -8.51
N ARG A 193 0.96 -8.59 -8.34
CA ARG A 193 0.95 -7.12 -8.39
C ARG A 193 1.86 -6.50 -7.33
N TYR A 194 1.78 -6.99 -6.08
CA TYR A 194 2.60 -6.45 -4.99
C TYR A 194 4.07 -6.88 -5.08
N ASP A 195 4.37 -8.13 -5.46
CA ASP A 195 5.76 -8.55 -5.76
C ASP A 195 6.35 -7.68 -6.89
N ALA A 196 5.55 -7.35 -7.91
CA ALA A 196 5.95 -6.43 -8.98
C ALA A 196 6.22 -5.01 -8.47
N ALA A 197 5.32 -4.46 -7.64
CA ALA A 197 5.49 -3.13 -7.05
C ALA A 197 6.75 -3.06 -6.16
N GLN A 198 7.16 -4.19 -5.57
CA GLN A 198 8.35 -4.35 -4.73
C GLN A 198 9.61 -4.74 -5.53
N GLY A 199 9.66 -4.37 -6.81
CA GLY A 199 10.83 -4.53 -7.68
C GLY A 199 10.92 -5.88 -8.40
N GLY A 200 9.88 -6.71 -8.32
CA GLY A 200 9.83 -8.03 -8.92
C GLY A 200 10.59 -9.09 -8.10
N GLN A 201 10.90 -10.22 -8.75
CA GLN A 201 11.40 -11.41 -8.05
C GLN A 201 12.92 -11.59 -8.10
N PHE A 202 13.63 -10.73 -8.85
CA PHE A 202 15.08 -10.82 -9.00
C PHE A 202 15.81 -10.33 -7.75
N ARG A 203 15.46 -9.14 -7.26
CA ARG A 203 15.80 -8.66 -5.93
C ARG A 203 14.61 -7.96 -5.33
N PHE A 204 14.22 -8.44 -4.17
CA PHE A 204 13.06 -7.95 -3.46
C PHE A 204 13.53 -6.91 -2.43
N ALA A 205 13.18 -5.64 -2.61
CA ALA A 205 13.56 -4.57 -1.68
C ALA A 205 12.46 -4.31 -0.65
N GLY A 206 11.19 -4.24 -1.06
CA GLY A 206 9.98 -4.46 -0.25
C GLY A 206 9.93 -3.67 1.07
N GLY A 207 10.50 -2.45 1.08
CA GLY A 207 10.90 -1.77 2.32
C GLY A 207 10.51 -0.30 2.47
N HIS A 208 9.86 0.31 1.48
CA HIS A 208 9.53 1.75 1.48
C HIS A 208 8.37 2.13 2.38
N HIS A 209 7.40 1.23 2.56
CA HIS A 209 6.23 1.48 3.38
C HIS A 209 6.10 0.40 4.47
N THR A 210 5.71 0.82 5.67
CA THR A 210 5.61 -0.02 6.86
C THR A 210 4.22 0.09 7.46
N ALA A 211 3.68 -1.01 7.97
CA ALA A 211 2.36 -1.04 8.60
C ALA A 211 2.47 -0.85 10.12
N LEU A 212 1.42 -0.33 10.75
CA LEU A 212 1.30 -0.33 12.20
C LEU A 212 1.17 -1.76 12.71
N HIS A 213 1.55 -1.99 13.97
CA HIS A 213 1.36 -3.29 14.61
C HIS A 213 0.06 -3.32 15.43
N GLY A 214 -0.44 -4.53 15.71
CA GLY A 214 -1.82 -4.73 16.18
C GLY A 214 -2.21 -3.99 17.46
N GLU A 215 -1.28 -3.72 18.38
CA GLU A 215 -1.59 -2.90 19.58
C GLU A 215 -1.90 -1.44 19.25
N VAL A 216 -1.21 -0.85 18.27
CA VAL A 216 -1.52 0.52 17.83
C VAL A 216 -2.92 0.54 17.21
N PHE A 217 -3.24 -0.46 16.38
CA PHE A 217 -4.58 -0.62 15.84
C PHE A 217 -5.66 -0.85 16.91
N ASP A 218 -5.36 -1.62 17.95
CA ASP A 218 -6.29 -1.82 19.07
C ASP A 218 -6.61 -0.48 19.77
N VAL A 219 -5.60 0.35 20.03
CA VAL A 219 -5.84 1.68 20.63
C VAL A 219 -6.56 2.62 19.66
N LEU A 220 -6.20 2.62 18.37
CA LEU A 220 -6.92 3.39 17.34
C LEU A 220 -8.42 3.04 17.31
N ARG A 221 -8.76 1.75 17.37
CA ARG A 221 -10.14 1.28 17.45
C ARG A 221 -10.80 1.70 18.77
N ASP A 222 -10.23 1.28 19.90
CA ASP A 222 -10.90 1.35 21.20
C ASP A 222 -10.96 2.78 21.77
N ALA A 223 -9.91 3.59 21.56
CA ALA A 223 -9.83 4.95 22.09
C ALA A 223 -10.29 6.01 21.09
N PHE A 224 -10.16 5.77 19.78
CA PHE A 224 -10.45 6.77 18.74
C PHE A 224 -11.58 6.38 17.79
N GLY A 225 -12.16 5.17 17.91
CA GLY A 225 -13.25 4.71 17.05
C GLY A 225 -12.82 4.48 15.60
N VAL A 226 -11.51 4.35 15.34
CA VAL A 226 -11.00 4.18 13.99
C VAL A 226 -11.35 2.80 13.48
N SER A 227 -11.84 2.75 12.24
CA SER A 227 -12.43 1.52 11.67
C SER A 227 -11.98 1.17 10.25
N CYS A 228 -11.15 2.01 9.64
CA CYS A 228 -10.71 1.82 8.25
C CYS A 228 -9.34 2.47 8.03
N GLU A 229 -8.49 1.81 7.25
CA GLU A 229 -7.18 2.30 6.80
C GLU A 229 -7.34 2.96 5.41
N LEU A 230 -6.78 4.15 5.20
CA LEU A 230 -6.81 4.82 3.89
C LEU A 230 -5.66 4.41 2.96
N PHE A 231 -4.60 3.80 3.51
CA PHE A 231 -3.42 3.41 2.75
C PHE A 231 -2.98 2.01 3.16
N ALA A 232 -3.64 0.99 2.60
CA ALA A 232 -3.31 -0.39 2.88
C ALA A 232 -3.29 -1.26 1.60
N SER A 233 -3.21 -2.55 1.85
CA SER A 233 -3.25 -3.65 0.89
C SER A 233 -3.87 -4.86 1.58
N PRO A 234 -4.38 -5.85 0.84
CA PRO A 234 -4.81 -7.11 1.44
C PRO A 234 -3.71 -7.74 2.32
N LEU A 235 -2.44 -7.53 1.96
CA LEU A 235 -1.28 -8.08 2.65
C LEU A 235 -1.00 -7.41 4.01
N ASN A 236 -1.34 -6.14 4.21
CA ASN A 236 -0.99 -5.42 5.44
C ASN A 236 -2.17 -4.82 6.22
N ALA A 237 -3.37 -4.78 5.62
CA ALA A 237 -4.57 -4.27 6.29
C ALA A 237 -4.85 -5.01 7.60
N ARG A 238 -5.19 -4.28 8.64
CA ARG A 238 -5.65 -4.85 9.91
C ARG A 238 -7.14 -5.17 9.87
N TRP A 239 -7.93 -4.34 9.20
CA TRP A 239 -9.38 -4.48 9.17
C TRP A 239 -9.89 -5.05 7.83
N PRO A 240 -11.10 -5.64 7.81
CA PRO A 240 -11.66 -6.25 6.60
C PRO A 240 -11.83 -5.27 5.44
N THR A 241 -12.05 -3.99 5.74
CA THR A 241 -12.20 -2.94 4.73
C THR A 241 -11.20 -1.82 4.91
N PHE A 242 -10.62 -1.41 3.79
CA PHE A 242 -9.52 -0.46 3.69
C PHE A 242 -9.51 0.15 2.29
N CYS A 243 -8.84 1.29 2.11
CA CYS A 243 -8.51 1.81 0.79
C CYS A 243 -7.15 1.25 0.35
N SER A 244 -7.00 1.01 -0.96
CA SER A 244 -5.77 0.51 -1.56
C SER A 244 -5.56 1.00 -2.98
N LYS A 245 -4.29 1.04 -3.42
CA LYS A 245 -3.92 1.57 -4.74
C LYS A 245 -4.34 0.67 -5.90
N HIS A 246 -4.35 -0.65 -5.70
CA HIS A 246 -4.54 -1.64 -6.76
C HIS A 246 -5.92 -2.30 -6.68
N TRP A 247 -6.96 -1.46 -6.65
CA TRP A 247 -8.36 -1.90 -6.53
C TRP A 247 -8.74 -3.06 -7.47
N ASP A 248 -8.21 -3.09 -8.69
CA ASP A 248 -8.49 -4.11 -9.70
C ASP A 248 -8.15 -5.53 -9.23
N VAL A 249 -7.15 -5.70 -8.37
CA VAL A 249 -6.77 -6.98 -7.76
C VAL A 249 -7.12 -7.07 -6.26
N ASP A 250 -7.39 -5.94 -5.61
CA ASP A 250 -7.62 -5.88 -4.16
C ASP A 250 -9.09 -5.95 -3.75
N HIS A 251 -10.02 -5.58 -4.64
CA HIS A 251 -11.45 -5.50 -4.32
C HIS A 251 -12.03 -6.82 -3.80
N ALA A 252 -11.51 -7.95 -4.30
CA ALA A 252 -11.93 -9.29 -3.88
C ALA A 252 -11.64 -9.58 -2.40
N PHE A 253 -10.76 -8.77 -1.77
CA PHE A 253 -10.33 -8.87 -0.38
C PHE A 253 -10.81 -7.70 0.48
N GLY A 254 -11.73 -6.86 0.00
CA GLY A 254 -12.33 -5.79 0.81
C GLY A 254 -11.81 -4.37 0.56
N SER A 255 -11.02 -4.15 -0.50
CA SER A 255 -10.61 -2.79 -0.89
C SER A 255 -11.81 -1.92 -1.30
N LEU A 256 -11.83 -0.69 -0.78
CA LEU A 256 -12.79 0.37 -1.11
C LEU A 256 -12.34 1.25 -2.29
N GLY A 257 -11.17 0.98 -2.87
CA GLY A 257 -10.57 1.81 -3.91
C GLY A 257 -9.42 2.68 -3.42
N ASP A 258 -8.92 3.56 -4.28
CA ASP A 258 -7.87 4.51 -3.94
C ASP A 258 -8.40 5.58 -2.97
N TYR A 259 -7.55 6.06 -2.05
CA TYR A 259 -7.96 7.08 -1.06
C TYR A 259 -8.59 8.31 -1.71
N SER A 260 -8.10 8.71 -2.91
CA SER A 260 -8.59 9.89 -3.63
C SER A 260 -10.04 9.74 -4.15
N GLU A 261 -10.52 8.50 -4.28
CA GLU A 261 -11.91 8.21 -4.66
C GLU A 261 -12.81 8.01 -3.44
N PHE A 262 -12.23 7.79 -2.25
CA PHE A 262 -12.95 7.56 -1.02
C PHE A 262 -13.26 8.88 -0.30
N HIS A 263 -14.54 9.23 -0.21
CA HIS A 263 -15.02 10.50 0.32
C HIS A 263 -15.93 10.29 1.54
N PRO A 264 -15.38 9.93 2.71
CA PRO A 264 -16.18 9.68 3.90
C PRO A 264 -16.86 10.97 4.38
N SER A 265 -18.11 10.83 4.80
CA SER A 265 -18.91 11.96 5.34
C SER A 265 -18.87 12.03 6.86
N SER A 266 -18.53 10.91 7.52
CA SER A 266 -18.41 10.79 8.97
C SER A 266 -17.56 9.57 9.34
N GLY A 267 -17.18 9.44 10.61
CA GLY A 267 -16.40 8.32 11.12
C GLY A 267 -14.96 8.68 11.46
N ALA A 268 -14.15 7.67 11.79
CA ALA A 268 -12.74 7.84 12.12
C ALA A 268 -11.87 6.87 11.34
N PHE A 269 -10.75 7.39 10.83
CA PHE A 269 -9.95 6.72 9.81
C PHE A 269 -8.45 6.80 10.13
N GLU A 270 -7.74 5.70 9.92
CA GLU A 270 -6.29 5.63 9.98
C GLU A 270 -5.71 6.07 8.63
N VAL A 271 -4.65 6.88 8.67
CA VAL A 271 -3.99 7.36 7.47
C VAL A 271 -2.47 7.28 7.61
N ASN A 272 -1.89 6.17 7.15
CA ASN A 272 -0.44 5.98 7.06
C ASN A 272 0.00 5.87 5.58
N PRO A 273 0.21 7.01 4.89
CA PRO A 273 0.58 7.00 3.48
C PRO A 273 2.03 6.55 3.27
N PRO A 274 2.39 6.03 2.09
CA PRO A 274 3.79 5.98 1.66
C PRO A 274 4.48 7.35 1.84
N PHE A 275 5.74 7.32 2.28
CA PHE A 275 6.47 8.51 2.74
C PHE A 275 7.05 9.34 1.58
N GLU A 276 6.18 9.74 0.65
CA GLU A 276 6.49 10.57 -0.50
C GLU A 276 5.84 11.95 -0.34
N GLU A 277 6.63 13.03 -0.35
CA GLU A 277 6.14 14.36 0.02
C GLU A 277 4.98 14.85 -0.86
N GLU A 278 5.05 14.58 -2.17
CA GLU A 278 3.98 14.95 -3.11
C GLU A 278 2.69 14.20 -2.82
N LEU A 279 2.78 12.89 -2.53
CA LEU A 279 1.63 12.06 -2.15
C LEU A 279 1.02 12.52 -0.81
N VAL A 280 1.86 12.82 0.19
CA VAL A 280 1.38 13.30 1.49
C VAL A 280 0.70 14.67 1.35
N LEU A 281 1.20 15.55 0.48
CA LEU A 281 0.57 16.84 0.21
C LEU A 281 -0.77 16.70 -0.50
N ASP A 282 -0.84 15.84 -1.52
CA ASP A 282 -2.10 15.54 -2.23
C ASP A 282 -3.15 14.93 -1.29
N MET A 283 -2.74 13.95 -0.49
CA MET A 283 -3.56 13.37 0.57
C MET A 283 -4.07 14.45 1.54
N ALA A 284 -3.20 15.35 2.02
CA ALA A 284 -3.62 16.42 2.94
C ALA A 284 -4.72 17.32 2.34
N ALA A 285 -4.63 17.62 1.04
CA ALA A 285 -5.65 18.38 0.32
C ALA A 285 -6.99 17.60 0.21
N HIS A 286 -6.93 16.29 -0.07
CA HIS A 286 -8.10 15.41 -0.09
C HIS A 286 -8.79 15.33 1.28
N LEU A 287 -8.04 15.07 2.35
CA LEU A 287 -8.56 15.01 3.72
C LEU A 287 -9.22 16.34 4.11
N THR A 288 -8.57 17.46 3.79
CA THR A 288 -9.12 18.81 4.04
C THR A 288 -10.44 19.02 3.31
N THR A 289 -10.56 18.54 2.08
CA THR A 289 -11.82 18.62 1.31
C THR A 289 -12.93 17.81 1.97
N CYS A 290 -12.63 16.59 2.42
CA CYS A 290 -13.60 15.76 3.13
C CYS A 290 -14.03 16.38 4.47
N LEU A 291 -13.08 16.90 5.25
CA LEU A 291 -13.34 17.58 6.53
C LEU A 291 -14.21 18.83 6.37
N LYS A 292 -13.96 19.65 5.33
CA LYS A 292 -14.84 20.80 5.02
C LYS A 292 -16.28 20.35 4.75
N ARG A 293 -16.46 19.38 3.85
CA ARG A 293 -17.79 18.84 3.51
C ARG A 293 -18.51 18.26 4.73
N ALA A 294 -17.80 17.50 5.56
CA ALA A 294 -18.36 16.94 6.79
C ALA A 294 -18.72 18.04 7.80
N SER A 295 -17.86 19.05 7.96
CA SER A 295 -18.10 20.20 8.83
C SER A 295 -19.33 21.00 8.39
N ASP A 296 -19.47 21.28 7.09
CA ASP A 296 -20.63 21.99 6.52
C ASP A 296 -21.94 21.19 6.73
N ALA A 297 -21.84 19.86 6.74
CA ALA A 297 -22.95 18.95 7.02
C ALA A 297 -23.16 18.64 8.52
N ASN A 298 -22.43 19.31 9.41
CA ASN A 298 -22.44 19.07 10.86
C ASN A 298 -22.17 17.61 11.26
N LYS A 299 -21.24 16.94 10.56
CA LYS A 299 -20.86 15.55 10.78
C LYS A 299 -19.52 15.43 11.51
N SER A 300 -19.42 14.41 12.37
CA SER A 300 -18.19 14.02 13.04
C SER A 300 -17.31 13.21 12.08
N LEU A 301 -16.16 13.76 11.71
CA LEU A 301 -15.16 13.10 10.86
C LEU A 301 -13.77 13.30 11.47
N THR A 302 -13.00 12.22 11.56
CA THR A 302 -11.63 12.19 12.11
C THR A 302 -10.71 11.43 11.17
N PHE A 303 -9.55 12.02 10.89
CA PHE A 303 -8.40 11.33 10.33
C PHE A 303 -7.25 11.36 11.33
N VAL A 304 -6.76 10.18 11.70
CA VAL A 304 -5.54 10.02 12.48
C VAL A 304 -4.42 9.77 11.47
N VAL A 305 -3.65 10.81 11.17
CA VAL A 305 -2.57 10.74 10.18
C VAL A 305 -1.26 10.37 10.87
N ILE A 306 -0.63 9.30 10.41
CA ILE A 306 0.66 8.81 10.86
C ILE A 306 1.68 9.02 9.74
N THR A 307 2.60 9.96 9.93
CA THR A 307 3.68 10.23 8.96
C THR A 307 5.01 10.44 9.69
N PRO A 308 6.17 10.32 9.02
CA PRO A 308 7.43 10.75 9.60
C PRO A 308 7.36 12.23 10.04
N HIS A 309 8.00 12.56 11.15
CA HIS A 309 8.01 13.93 11.66
C HIS A 309 8.88 14.83 10.76
N TRP A 310 8.22 15.67 9.97
CA TRP A 310 8.83 16.50 8.94
C TRP A 310 8.47 17.98 9.09
N PRO A 311 8.81 18.62 10.23
CA PRO A 311 8.59 20.06 10.37
C PRO A 311 9.28 20.83 9.25
N ASN A 312 8.68 21.94 8.83
CA ASN A 312 9.11 22.79 7.71
C ASN A 312 8.96 22.18 6.30
N ARG A 313 8.41 20.97 6.16
CA ARG A 313 8.04 20.45 4.84
C ARG A 313 6.59 20.83 4.50
N PRO A 314 6.31 21.35 3.28
CA PRO A 314 4.96 21.80 2.91
C PRO A 314 3.86 20.76 3.17
N CYS A 315 4.13 19.48 2.90
CA CYS A 315 3.19 18.38 3.10
C CYS A 315 2.77 18.19 4.57
N TRP A 316 3.71 18.29 5.50
CA TRP A 316 3.46 18.17 6.93
C TRP A 316 2.83 19.45 7.49
N GLU A 317 3.35 20.61 7.10
CA GLU A 317 2.86 21.93 7.53
C GLU A 317 1.41 22.18 7.10
N ALA A 318 1.02 21.72 5.90
CA ALA A 318 -0.36 21.81 5.43
C ALA A 318 -1.36 21.11 6.36
N MET A 319 -0.95 20.02 7.00
CA MET A 319 -1.77 19.31 7.98
C MET A 319 -1.66 19.97 9.36
N ALA A 320 -0.45 20.17 9.87
CA ALA A 320 -0.22 20.67 11.23
C ALA A 320 -0.77 22.09 11.47
N LYS A 321 -0.79 22.95 10.45
CA LYS A 321 -1.35 24.31 10.50
C LYS A 321 -2.80 24.39 10.03
N SER A 322 -3.42 23.27 9.67
CA SER A 322 -4.82 23.23 9.26
C SER A 322 -5.72 23.64 10.42
N GLY A 323 -6.80 24.39 10.13
CA GLY A 323 -7.84 24.68 11.13
C GLY A 323 -8.58 23.43 11.63
N PHE A 324 -8.43 22.30 10.94
CA PHE A 324 -8.95 21.00 11.40
C PHE A 324 -7.94 20.21 12.24
N CYS A 325 -6.69 20.64 12.38
CA CYS A 325 -5.71 19.94 13.21
C CYS A 325 -5.93 20.30 14.68
N THR A 326 -6.55 19.39 15.43
CA THR A 326 -6.86 19.59 16.85
C THR A 326 -5.70 19.23 17.75
N ARG A 327 -4.88 18.24 17.34
CA ARG A 327 -3.76 17.76 18.14
C ARG A 327 -2.62 17.23 17.26
N VAL A 328 -1.39 17.44 17.72
CA VAL A 328 -0.19 16.80 17.18
C VAL A 328 0.56 16.12 18.31
N ALA A 329 0.86 14.83 18.14
CA ALA A 329 1.75 14.09 19.02
C ALA A 329 2.95 13.57 18.23
N VAL A 330 4.11 13.51 18.87
CA VAL A 330 5.33 12.93 18.28
C VAL A 330 5.72 11.68 19.07
N VAL A 331 6.10 10.62 18.37
CA VAL A 331 6.69 9.40 18.91
C VAL A 331 8.17 9.35 18.49
N PRO A 332 9.13 9.41 19.43
CA PRO A 332 10.55 9.44 19.10
C PRO A 332 11.03 8.17 18.40
N VAL A 333 11.97 8.29 17.45
CA VAL A 333 12.50 7.22 16.58
C VAL A 333 12.95 5.95 17.33
N ARG A 334 13.48 6.11 18.54
CA ARG A 334 13.98 4.97 19.36
C ARG A 334 12.93 4.35 20.26
N GLU A 335 11.73 4.91 20.29
CA GLU A 335 10.64 4.52 21.17
C GLU A 335 9.52 3.82 20.41
N HIS A 336 9.74 3.44 19.14
CA HIS A 336 8.73 2.71 18.37
C HIS A 336 9.29 1.96 17.17
N GLY A 337 8.40 1.18 16.56
CA GLY A 337 8.67 0.47 15.32
C GLY A 337 7.39 0.03 14.64
N TYR A 338 7.56 -0.68 13.54
CA TYR A 338 6.50 -0.99 12.60
C TYR A 338 6.60 -2.44 12.13
N PHE A 339 5.57 -2.92 11.47
CA PHE A 339 5.65 -4.10 10.62
C PHE A 339 6.20 -3.75 9.24
N GLU A 340 7.10 -4.60 8.75
CA GLU A 340 7.73 -4.53 7.44
C GLU A 340 6.66 -4.64 6.33
N GLY A 341 6.76 -3.83 5.27
CA GLY A 341 5.83 -3.90 4.12
C GLY A 341 5.77 -5.27 3.45
N ALA A 342 6.84 -6.06 3.57
CA ALA A 342 6.92 -7.43 3.10
C ALA A 342 6.67 -8.52 4.16
N GLN A 343 5.91 -8.19 5.20
CA GLN A 343 5.57 -9.12 6.30
C GLN A 343 4.91 -10.43 5.85
N HIS A 344 4.33 -10.48 4.66
CA HIS A 344 3.76 -11.68 4.05
C HIS A 344 4.81 -12.70 3.58
N ARG A 345 6.11 -12.34 3.53
CA ARG A 345 7.22 -13.22 3.14
C ARG A 345 8.31 -13.32 4.22
N LYS A 346 8.46 -12.29 5.06
CA LYS A 346 9.51 -12.23 6.07
C LYS A 346 9.15 -13.10 7.29
N LYS A 347 10.14 -13.80 7.84
CA LYS A 347 10.01 -14.54 9.12
C LYS A 347 9.85 -13.59 10.31
N SER A 348 10.58 -12.47 10.32
CA SER A 348 10.41 -11.40 11.30
C SER A 348 9.63 -10.26 10.65
N ARG A 349 8.51 -9.88 11.27
CA ARG A 349 7.65 -8.79 10.80
C ARG A 349 8.10 -7.43 11.33
N TYR A 350 8.68 -7.37 12.52
CA TYR A 350 8.95 -6.11 13.20
C TYR A 350 10.27 -5.46 12.73
N ARG A 351 10.27 -4.14 12.59
CA ARG A 351 11.45 -3.30 12.44
C ARG A 351 11.33 -2.04 13.29
N MET A 352 12.45 -1.58 13.84
CA MET A 352 12.51 -0.28 14.50
C MET A 352 12.29 0.86 13.49
N SER A 353 11.74 1.97 13.97
CA SER A 353 11.61 3.18 13.15
C SER A 353 12.97 3.76 12.79
N SER A 354 13.03 4.47 11.67
CA SER A 354 14.20 5.22 11.20
C SER A 354 14.04 6.73 11.32
N SER A 355 12.88 7.20 11.79
CA SER A 355 12.59 8.61 12.05
C SER A 355 11.60 8.76 13.19
N ASP A 356 11.52 9.97 13.76
CA ASP A 356 10.39 10.33 14.60
C ASP A 356 9.10 10.23 13.78
N THR A 357 7.98 9.96 14.46
CA THR A 357 6.67 9.82 13.82
C THR A 357 5.72 10.86 14.40
N SER A 358 5.00 11.56 13.53
CA SER A 358 3.90 12.44 13.92
C SER A 358 2.57 11.69 13.86
N LEU A 359 1.75 11.88 14.89
CA LEU A 359 0.34 11.54 14.94
C LEU A 359 -0.42 12.87 14.87
N LEU A 360 -0.98 13.19 13.71
CA LEU A 360 -1.79 14.40 13.51
C LEU A 360 -3.27 14.01 13.54
N PHE A 361 -4.03 14.68 14.38
CA PHE A 361 -5.47 14.47 14.51
C PHE A 361 -6.20 15.57 13.73
N LEU A 362 -6.66 15.23 12.53
CA LEU A 362 -7.42 16.15 11.67
C LEU A 362 -8.91 15.84 11.81
N GLN A 363 -9.67 16.76 12.38
CA GLN A 363 -11.03 16.50 12.85
C GLN A 363 -11.96 17.67 12.60
N THR A 364 -13.24 17.37 12.34
CA THR A 364 -14.29 18.37 12.45
C THR A 364 -14.50 18.75 13.91
N ASN A 365 -15.07 19.93 14.16
CA ASN A 365 -15.46 20.39 15.49
C ASN A 365 -16.49 19.47 16.19
N PHE A 366 -17.06 18.49 15.49
CA PHE A 366 -18.04 17.52 16.02
C PHE A 366 -17.41 16.22 16.53
N ALA A 367 -16.12 15.96 16.30
CA ALA A 367 -15.48 14.70 16.72
C ALA A 367 -14.89 14.71 18.14
N GLY A 368 -14.71 15.89 18.73
CA GLY A 368 -14.07 16.08 20.03
C GLY A 368 -12.54 15.93 19.97
N GLU A 369 -11.82 16.83 20.66
CA GLU A 369 -10.36 16.79 20.75
C GLU A 369 -9.88 15.55 21.55
N PRO A 370 -8.80 14.87 21.12
CA PRO A 370 -8.18 13.79 21.89
C PRO A 370 -7.70 14.25 23.26
N THR A 371 -8.08 13.52 24.31
CA THR A 371 -7.57 13.76 25.66
C THR A 371 -6.11 13.34 25.80
N ASP A 372 -5.39 13.91 26.76
CA ASP A 372 -4.01 13.52 27.07
C ASP A 372 -3.88 12.04 27.46
N GLU A 373 -4.92 11.47 28.07
CA GLU A 373 -4.99 10.04 28.35
C GLU A 373 -4.99 9.20 27.06
N LYS A 374 -5.83 9.55 26.07
CA LYS A 374 -5.85 8.86 24.78
C LYS A 374 -4.52 8.99 24.04
N LEU A 375 -3.87 10.16 24.12
CA LEU A 375 -2.55 10.37 23.53
C LEU A 375 -1.46 9.54 24.21
N ARG A 376 -1.52 9.38 25.53
CA ARG A 376 -0.62 8.49 26.27
C ARG A 376 -0.85 7.03 25.86
N MET A 377 -2.11 6.58 25.76
CA MET A 377 -2.44 5.22 25.33
C MET A 377 -1.84 4.88 23.96
N ILE A 378 -1.98 5.76 22.97
CA ILE A 378 -1.45 5.47 21.62
C ILE A 378 0.07 5.52 21.58
N ARG A 379 0.72 6.46 22.29
CA ARG A 379 2.19 6.50 22.41
C ARG A 379 2.74 5.24 23.07
N ASP A 380 2.09 4.78 24.15
CA ASP A 380 2.49 3.56 24.85
C ASP A 380 2.31 2.32 23.98
N ALA A 381 1.25 2.28 23.14
CA ALA A 381 1.05 1.20 22.18
C ALA A 381 2.13 1.15 21.11
N PHE A 382 2.76 2.26 20.74
CA PHE A 382 3.88 2.27 19.77
C PHE A 382 5.19 1.68 20.31
N ARG A 383 5.33 1.52 21.64
CA ARG A 383 6.60 1.13 22.26
C ARG A 383 7.16 -0.20 21.73
N PRO A 384 8.50 -0.33 21.59
CA PRO A 384 9.10 -1.54 21.05
C PRO A 384 8.86 -2.73 21.97
N LYS A 385 8.63 -3.90 21.37
CA LYS A 385 8.45 -5.14 22.12
C LYS A 385 9.80 -5.66 22.62
N PRO A 386 9.87 -6.37 23.77
CA PRO A 386 11.12 -6.89 24.32
C PRO A 386 11.94 -7.76 23.35
N ASN A 387 11.26 -8.39 22.37
CA ASN A 387 11.88 -9.26 21.35
C ASN A 387 12.15 -8.54 20.01
N ALA A 388 11.95 -7.21 19.94
CA ALA A 388 12.27 -6.44 18.76
C ALA A 388 13.79 -6.38 18.58
N LYS A 389 14.33 -7.18 17.66
CA LYS A 389 15.74 -7.11 17.30
C LYS A 389 16.02 -5.73 16.69
N SER A 390 16.91 -4.94 17.32
CA SER A 390 17.53 -3.81 16.63
C SER A 390 18.37 -4.36 15.49
N LYS A 391 18.27 -3.75 14.30
CA LYS A 391 19.17 -4.08 13.19
C LYS A 391 20.58 -3.61 13.47
#